data_AF-A0A532AZI7-F1
#
_entry.id   AF-A0A532AZI7-F1
#
_cell.length_a   1.000
_cell.length_b   1.000
_cell.length_c   1.000
_cell.angle_alpha   90.00
_cell.angle_beta   90.00
_cell.angle_gamma   90.00
#
_symmetry.space_group_name_H-M   'P 1'
#
loop_
_entity.id
_entity.type
_entity.pdbx_description
1 polymer ?
#
loop_
_entity_poly.entity_id
_entity_poly.type
_entity_poly.pdbx_seq_one_letter_code
_entity_poly.pdbx_strand_id
1 'polypeptide(L)'
;VLATSDGKSAINGLLLSLGKNRISGDLALDDVFVPAGTVALDLPDIGPLAALALEKADGDVRGTIAFSKAGTVPQVAVKATTASIARGDVSAKAVSIDALITNYLAAPVISGKIRADSVTSGGTAIRGVNVDLKRDGEWTGFSGGASVKDIPLKAAGRVKAVKGTTTVELASGEATIRGIKAAVAQASTINIANGVT
;
A
#
# COMPACT_ATOMS: atom_id res chain seq x y z
N VAL A 1 11.09 -5.89 -24.70
CA VAL A 1 12.28 -5.40 -25.45
C VAL A 1 12.66 -4.06 -24.83
N LEU A 2 13.90 -3.89 -24.38
CA LEU A 2 14.41 -2.56 -24.01
C LEU A 2 14.75 -1.83 -25.30
N ALA A 3 14.16 -0.66 -25.51
CA ALA A 3 14.44 0.19 -26.65
C ALA A 3 15.00 1.52 -26.14
N THR A 4 16.10 1.98 -26.71
CA THR A 4 16.63 3.32 -26.42
C THR A 4 16.03 4.28 -27.43
N SER A 5 15.31 5.31 -26.96
CA SER A 5 14.86 6.44 -27.79
C SER A 5 15.45 7.72 -27.20
N ASP A 6 16.10 8.55 -28.01
CA ASP A 6 16.65 9.85 -27.60
C ASP A 6 17.64 9.79 -26.41
N GLY A 7 18.42 8.71 -26.29
CA GLY A 7 19.37 8.50 -25.18
C GLY A 7 18.71 8.06 -23.86
N LYS A 8 17.39 7.89 -23.85
CA LYS A 8 16.59 7.46 -22.70
C LYS A 8 16.18 6.01 -22.85
N SER A 9 16.23 5.27 -21.74
CA SER A 9 15.82 3.87 -21.71
C SER A 9 14.30 3.79 -21.69
N ALA A 10 13.69 3.13 -22.67
CA ALA A 10 12.25 2.89 -22.71
C ALA A 10 11.96 1.38 -22.69
N ILE A 11 10.92 1.01 -21.97
CA ILE A 11 10.30 -0.30 -22.00
C ILE A 11 8.95 -0.11 -22.69
N ASN A 12 8.94 -0.39 -23.99
CA ASN A 12 7.71 -0.36 -24.79
C ASN A 12 7.17 -1.79 -24.89
N GLY A 13 5.90 -1.97 -24.57
CA GLY A 13 5.23 -3.27 -24.54
C GLY A 13 5.84 -4.21 -23.51
N LEU A 14 6.06 -3.73 -22.26
CA LEU A 14 6.33 -4.64 -21.14
C LEU A 14 5.24 -5.70 -21.14
N LEU A 15 5.65 -6.96 -21.19
CA LEU A 15 4.77 -8.10 -21.03
C LEU A 15 5.56 -9.19 -20.30
N LEU A 16 5.18 -9.40 -19.05
CA LEU A 16 5.60 -10.54 -18.25
C LEU A 16 4.39 -11.44 -18.07
N SER A 17 4.55 -12.73 -18.34
CA SER A 17 3.49 -13.71 -18.17
C SER A 17 4.03 -14.96 -17.49
N LEU A 18 3.32 -15.40 -16.46
CA LEU A 18 3.61 -16.63 -15.73
C LEU A 18 2.31 -17.36 -15.44
N GLY A 19 2.07 -18.45 -16.16
CA GLY A 19 0.77 -19.10 -16.18
C GLY A 19 -0.31 -18.13 -16.66
N LYS A 20 -1.34 -17.91 -15.82
CA LYS A 20 -2.44 -16.97 -16.10
C LYS A 20 -2.15 -15.53 -15.68
N ASN A 21 -1.03 -15.29 -15.00
CA ASN A 21 -0.67 -13.96 -14.53
C ASN A 21 -0.06 -13.13 -15.65
N ARG A 22 -0.47 -11.87 -15.70
CA ARG A 22 0.01 -10.91 -16.69
C ARG A 22 0.33 -9.58 -16.02
N ILE A 23 1.56 -9.12 -16.24
CA ILE A 23 2.00 -7.76 -15.95
C ILE A 23 2.32 -7.12 -17.29
N SER A 24 1.74 -5.95 -17.57
CA SER A 24 1.97 -5.28 -18.83
C SER A 24 1.99 -3.78 -18.73
N GLY A 25 2.66 -3.11 -19.64
CA GLY A 25 2.64 -1.65 -19.66
C GLY A 25 3.73 -1.03 -20.51
N ASP A 26 3.81 0.28 -20.45
CA ASP A 26 4.83 1.07 -21.10
C ASP A 26 5.48 1.98 -20.07
N LEU A 27 6.82 2.00 -20.04
CA LEU A 27 7.60 2.81 -19.12
C LEU A 27 8.73 3.52 -19.88
N ALA A 28 8.74 4.84 -19.85
CA ALA A 28 9.90 5.64 -20.19
C ALA A 28 10.72 5.91 -18.92
N LEU A 29 12.04 5.75 -18.99
CA LEU A 29 12.96 6.06 -17.91
C LEU A 29 13.74 7.32 -18.29
N ASP A 30 13.85 8.28 -17.38
CA ASP A 30 14.75 9.41 -17.59
C ASP A 30 16.22 9.05 -17.31
N ASP A 31 17.11 10.05 -17.38
CA ASP A 31 18.56 9.87 -17.26
C ASP A 31 18.99 9.34 -15.88
N VAL A 32 18.13 9.45 -14.86
CA VAL A 32 18.33 8.90 -13.51
C VAL A 32 17.41 7.70 -13.23
N PHE A 33 16.88 7.08 -14.28
CA PHE A 33 16.02 5.89 -14.25
C PHE A 33 14.70 6.07 -13.48
N VAL A 34 14.17 7.29 -13.40
CA VAL A 34 12.83 7.53 -12.86
C VAL A 34 11.80 7.15 -13.92
N PRO A 35 10.92 6.19 -13.65
CA PRO A 35 9.88 5.79 -14.59
C PRO A 35 8.78 6.85 -14.76
N ALA A 36 8.27 6.92 -15.97
CA ALA A 36 7.01 7.56 -16.34
C ALA A 36 6.24 6.60 -17.26
N GLY A 37 4.95 6.43 -17.00
CA GLY A 37 4.13 5.47 -17.75
C GLY A 37 3.24 4.65 -16.82
N THR A 38 2.69 3.56 -17.33
CA THR A 38 1.66 2.80 -16.61
C THR A 38 1.93 1.30 -16.70
N VAL A 39 1.76 0.62 -15.57
CA VAL A 39 1.82 -0.85 -15.44
C VAL A 39 0.45 -1.35 -15.00
N ALA A 40 -0.15 -2.22 -15.80
CA ALA A 40 -1.34 -2.99 -15.47
C ALA A 40 -0.97 -4.33 -14.86
N LEU A 41 -1.72 -4.72 -13.83
CA LEU A 41 -1.62 -5.98 -13.12
C LEU A 41 -2.91 -6.77 -13.36
N ASP A 42 -2.80 -7.96 -13.94
CA ASP A 42 -3.88 -8.96 -13.98
C ASP A 42 -3.31 -10.29 -13.50
N LEU A 43 -3.35 -10.49 -12.19
CA LEU A 43 -2.70 -11.60 -11.50
C LEU A 43 -3.79 -12.44 -10.82
N PRO A 44 -4.51 -13.32 -11.54
CA PRO A 44 -5.55 -14.14 -10.95
C PRO A 44 -5.02 -15.20 -9.97
N ASP A 45 -3.71 -15.46 -9.94
CA ASP A 45 -3.07 -16.38 -9.00
C ASP A 45 -1.62 -15.95 -8.71
N ILE A 46 -1.36 -15.26 -7.60
CA ILE A 46 -0.01 -14.80 -7.26
C ILE A 46 0.93 -15.91 -6.77
N GLY A 47 0.43 -17.13 -6.54
CA GLY A 47 1.21 -18.23 -5.97
C GLY A 47 2.48 -18.56 -6.78
N PRO A 48 2.38 -18.78 -8.09
CA PRO A 48 3.54 -18.99 -8.95
C PRO A 48 4.54 -17.83 -8.93
N LEU A 49 4.09 -16.58 -8.83
CA LEU A 49 4.97 -15.40 -8.78
C LEU A 49 5.72 -15.33 -7.45
N ALA A 50 5.05 -15.63 -6.34
CA ALA A 50 5.68 -15.69 -5.02
C ALA A 50 6.74 -16.80 -4.96
N ALA A 51 6.46 -17.97 -5.54
CA ALA A 51 7.39 -19.08 -5.59
C ALA A 51 8.71 -18.74 -6.30
N LEU A 52 8.68 -17.89 -7.35
CA LEU A 52 9.90 -17.40 -8.00
C LEU A 52 10.79 -16.57 -7.06
N ALA A 53 10.19 -15.87 -6.11
CA ALA A 53 10.90 -15.11 -5.08
C ALA A 53 11.25 -15.96 -3.84
N LEU A 54 11.06 -17.29 -3.91
CA LEU A 54 11.20 -18.22 -2.76
C LEU A 54 10.25 -17.87 -1.59
N GLU A 55 9.12 -17.27 -1.91
CA GLU A 55 8.08 -16.86 -0.97
C GLU A 55 6.84 -17.74 -1.12
N LYS A 56 6.03 -17.80 -0.06
CA LYS A 56 4.70 -18.39 -0.09
C LYS A 56 3.66 -17.30 0.06
N ALA A 57 2.94 -17.04 -1.02
CA ALA A 57 1.74 -16.21 -1.00
C ALA A 57 0.66 -16.86 -1.86
N ASP A 58 -0.60 -16.58 -1.55
CA ASP A 58 -1.77 -17.09 -2.25
C ASP A 58 -2.74 -15.93 -2.48
N GLY A 59 -3.51 -15.99 -3.57
CA GLY A 59 -4.54 -14.99 -3.86
C GLY A 59 -4.45 -14.36 -5.24
N ASP A 60 -5.19 -13.27 -5.43
CA ASP A 60 -5.27 -12.53 -6.68
C ASP A 60 -4.92 -11.05 -6.49
N VAL A 61 -4.43 -10.39 -7.52
CA VAL A 61 -4.26 -8.93 -7.55
C VAL A 61 -4.60 -8.41 -8.94
N ARG A 62 -5.48 -7.42 -9.01
CA ARG A 62 -5.72 -6.64 -10.23
C ARG A 62 -5.54 -5.17 -9.97
N GLY A 63 -5.02 -4.43 -10.95
CA GLY A 63 -4.86 -3.01 -10.76
C GLY A 63 -3.97 -2.32 -11.77
N THR A 64 -3.61 -1.10 -11.43
CA THR A 64 -2.80 -0.21 -12.25
C THR A 64 -1.86 0.59 -11.35
N ILE A 65 -0.63 0.72 -11.80
CA ILE A 65 0.41 1.55 -11.20
C ILE A 65 0.81 2.58 -12.26
N ALA A 66 0.54 3.85 -12.02
CA ALA A 66 0.88 4.94 -12.92
C ALA A 66 2.02 5.77 -12.33
N PHE A 67 3.16 5.77 -13.01
CA PHE A 67 4.33 6.56 -12.68
C PHE A 67 4.31 7.88 -13.42
N SER A 68 4.57 8.97 -12.71
CA SER A 68 4.56 10.32 -13.24
C SER A 68 5.51 11.23 -12.46
N LYS A 69 5.64 12.48 -12.91
CA LYS A 69 6.40 13.53 -12.21
C LYS A 69 5.58 14.80 -12.12
N ALA A 70 5.63 15.46 -10.96
CA ALA A 70 5.20 16.84 -10.80
C ALA A 70 6.46 17.73 -10.73
N GLY A 71 6.83 18.33 -11.85
CA GLY A 71 8.15 18.96 -12.01
C GLY A 71 9.26 17.91 -11.90
N THR A 72 10.14 18.04 -10.91
CA THR A 72 11.20 17.06 -10.60
C THR A 72 10.79 16.01 -9.56
N VAL A 73 9.59 16.13 -8.97
CA VAL A 73 9.15 15.25 -7.90
C VAL A 73 8.50 13.99 -8.48
N PRO A 74 9.07 12.80 -8.27
CA PRO A 74 8.51 11.55 -8.77
C PRO A 74 7.25 11.17 -7.98
N GLN A 75 6.24 10.69 -8.69
CA GLN A 75 4.95 10.30 -8.12
C GLN A 75 4.53 8.95 -8.68
N VAL A 76 3.83 8.17 -7.86
CA VAL A 76 3.20 6.93 -8.29
C VAL A 76 1.78 6.87 -7.77
N ALA A 77 0.82 6.67 -8.67
CA ALA A 77 -0.57 6.40 -8.33
C ALA A 77 -0.81 4.89 -8.42
N VAL A 78 -1.45 4.33 -7.40
CA VAL A 78 -1.76 2.91 -7.29
C VAL A 78 -3.25 2.75 -7.13
N LYS A 79 -3.87 2.03 -8.07
CA LYS A 79 -5.25 1.59 -7.97
C LYS A 79 -5.29 0.07 -8.07
N ALA A 80 -5.59 -0.62 -6.98
CA ALA A 80 -5.52 -2.07 -6.93
C ALA A 80 -6.67 -2.67 -6.12
N THR A 81 -7.06 -3.88 -6.51
CA THR A 81 -8.07 -4.68 -5.82
C THR A 81 -7.62 -6.13 -5.73
N THR A 82 -8.04 -6.81 -4.67
CA THR A 82 -7.88 -8.26 -4.52
C THR A 82 -9.12 -8.84 -3.87
N ALA A 83 -9.60 -9.97 -4.38
CA ALA A 83 -10.67 -10.73 -3.72
C ALA A 83 -10.14 -11.38 -2.44
N SER A 84 -8.93 -11.93 -2.49
CA SER A 84 -8.20 -12.38 -1.31
C SER A 84 -6.70 -12.42 -1.55
N ILE A 85 -5.94 -12.15 -0.50
CA ILE A 85 -4.48 -12.31 -0.49
C ILE A 85 -4.04 -12.89 0.86
N ALA A 86 -3.07 -13.77 0.86
CA ALA A 86 -2.48 -14.34 2.07
C ALA A 86 -0.97 -14.51 1.91
N ARG A 87 -0.22 -14.20 2.96
CA ARG A 87 1.22 -14.47 3.08
C ARG A 87 1.54 -14.71 4.55
N GLY A 88 2.09 -15.88 4.86
CA GLY A 88 2.37 -16.26 6.26
C GLY A 88 1.10 -16.27 7.11
N ASP A 89 1.12 -15.53 8.22
CA ASP A 89 0.01 -15.40 9.18
C ASP A 89 -0.94 -14.23 8.87
N VAL A 90 -0.65 -13.46 7.82
CA VAL A 90 -1.45 -12.32 7.38
C VAL A 90 -2.29 -12.71 6.18
N SER A 91 -3.59 -12.44 6.26
CA SER A 91 -4.50 -12.55 5.11
C SER A 91 -5.48 -11.39 5.07
N ALA A 92 -5.94 -11.02 3.88
CA ALA A 92 -6.94 -10.01 3.69
C ALA A 92 -7.95 -10.42 2.61
N LYS A 93 -9.18 -9.91 2.72
CA LYS A 93 -10.26 -10.18 1.76
C LYS A 93 -10.91 -8.87 1.31
N ALA A 94 -11.33 -8.87 0.04
CA ALA A 94 -11.98 -7.75 -0.63
C ALA A 94 -11.26 -6.42 -0.35
N VAL A 95 -9.97 -6.38 -0.67
CA VAL A 95 -9.16 -5.17 -0.46
C VAL A 95 -9.29 -4.26 -1.67
N SER A 96 -9.40 -2.96 -1.42
CA SER A 96 -9.30 -1.92 -2.45
C SER A 96 -8.32 -0.85 -1.99
N ILE A 97 -7.38 -0.48 -2.86
CA ILE A 97 -6.42 0.59 -2.66
C ILE A 97 -6.59 1.59 -3.80
N ASP A 98 -6.71 2.86 -3.44
CA ASP A 98 -6.64 4.00 -4.36
C ASP A 98 -5.76 5.05 -3.70
N ALA A 99 -4.50 5.15 -4.12
CA ALA A 99 -3.49 5.94 -3.43
C ALA A 99 -2.57 6.69 -4.40
N LEU A 100 -2.15 7.89 -4.01
CA LEU A 100 -1.09 8.65 -4.64
C LEU A 100 0.09 8.74 -3.66
N ILE A 101 1.25 8.24 -4.07
CA ILE A 101 2.50 8.36 -3.33
C ILE A 101 3.38 9.39 -4.03
N THR A 102 3.67 10.47 -3.32
CA THR A 102 4.54 11.55 -3.79
C THR A 102 5.95 11.39 -3.26
N ASN A 103 6.94 11.77 -4.07
CA ASN A 103 8.36 11.68 -3.75
C ASN A 103 8.80 10.28 -3.27
N TYR A 104 8.29 9.23 -3.95
CA TYR A 104 8.44 7.84 -3.53
C TYR A 104 9.91 7.34 -3.50
N LEU A 105 10.85 8.08 -4.09
CA LEU A 105 12.28 7.75 -4.11
C LEU A 105 13.09 8.36 -2.94
N ALA A 106 12.54 9.34 -2.22
CA ALA A 106 13.30 10.03 -1.16
C ALA A 106 12.53 10.17 0.15
N ALA A 107 11.31 10.73 0.10
CA ALA A 107 10.49 10.99 1.29
C ALA A 107 9.01 10.75 0.93
N PRO A 108 8.54 9.49 0.94
CA PRO A 108 7.21 9.16 0.48
C PRO A 108 6.14 9.78 1.37
N VAL A 109 5.20 10.50 0.75
CA VAL A 109 3.97 10.97 1.39
C VAL A 109 2.78 10.52 0.59
N ILE A 110 1.82 9.89 1.28
CA ILE A 110 0.70 9.17 0.68
C ILE A 110 -0.60 9.96 0.90
N SER A 111 -1.46 9.97 -0.11
CA SER A 111 -2.87 10.34 0.01
C SER A 111 -3.74 9.29 -0.65
N GLY A 112 -5.02 9.21 -0.27
CA GLY A 112 -5.98 8.30 -0.88
C GLY A 112 -6.77 7.50 0.14
N LYS A 113 -7.14 6.29 -0.23
CA LYS A 113 -8.04 5.43 0.54
C LYS A 113 -7.64 3.97 0.47
N ILE A 114 -7.77 3.29 1.61
CA ILE A 114 -7.60 1.85 1.73
C ILE A 114 -8.85 1.28 2.37
N ARG A 115 -9.38 0.19 1.79
CA ARG A 115 -10.47 -0.59 2.38
C ARG A 115 -10.17 -2.08 2.33
N ALA A 116 -10.71 -2.81 3.28
CA ALA A 116 -10.75 -4.27 3.27
C ALA A 116 -11.95 -4.76 4.08
N ASP A 117 -12.66 -5.77 3.58
CA ASP A 117 -13.76 -6.39 4.34
C ASP A 117 -13.22 -7.10 5.58
N SER A 118 -12.08 -7.77 5.44
CA SER A 118 -11.38 -8.36 6.57
C SER A 118 -9.88 -8.40 6.39
N VAL A 119 -9.14 -8.24 7.48
CA VAL A 119 -7.71 -8.51 7.61
C VAL A 119 -7.54 -9.44 8.81
N THR A 120 -6.81 -10.54 8.66
CA THR A 120 -6.46 -11.44 9.76
C THR A 120 -4.96 -11.37 9.97
N SER A 121 -4.52 -11.22 11.21
CA SER A 121 -3.11 -11.29 11.62
C SER A 121 -3.01 -12.03 12.95
N GLY A 122 -2.13 -13.03 13.05
CA GLY A 122 -1.89 -13.79 14.28
C GLY A 122 -3.15 -14.37 14.95
N GLY A 123 -4.17 -14.72 14.16
CA GLY A 123 -5.48 -15.22 14.63
C GLY A 123 -6.52 -14.14 14.97
N THR A 124 -6.16 -12.86 14.93
CA THR A 124 -7.08 -11.74 15.14
C THR A 124 -7.70 -11.30 13.83
N ALA A 125 -9.02 -11.38 13.72
CA ALA A 125 -9.78 -10.86 12.59
C ALA A 125 -10.22 -9.41 12.84
N ILE A 126 -9.78 -8.53 11.96
CA ILE A 126 -10.17 -7.12 11.84
C ILE A 126 -11.15 -7.04 10.66
N ARG A 127 -12.29 -6.39 10.84
CA ARG A 127 -13.36 -6.30 9.83
C ARG A 127 -13.66 -4.85 9.46
N GLY A 128 -14.17 -4.65 8.25
CA GLY A 128 -14.66 -3.34 7.79
C GLY A 128 -13.60 -2.25 7.85
N VAL A 129 -12.38 -2.56 7.45
CA VAL A 129 -11.26 -1.60 7.42
C VAL A 129 -11.59 -0.52 6.40
N ASN A 130 -11.58 0.73 6.84
CA ASN A 130 -11.72 1.89 5.97
C ASN A 130 -10.83 3.02 6.50
N VAL A 131 -9.81 3.36 5.73
CA VAL A 131 -8.78 4.34 6.11
C VAL A 131 -8.67 5.38 5.01
N ASP A 132 -8.83 6.64 5.41
CA ASP A 132 -8.52 7.82 4.62
C ASP A 132 -7.08 8.27 4.92
N LEU A 133 -6.32 8.52 3.86
CA LEU A 133 -4.94 9.01 3.90
C LEU A 133 -4.88 10.40 3.27
N LYS A 134 -4.15 11.32 3.91
CA LYS A 134 -3.94 12.67 3.40
C LYS A 134 -2.52 13.11 3.62
N ARG A 135 -2.05 14.01 2.77
CA ARG A 135 -0.78 14.70 2.98
C ARG A 135 -0.87 15.62 4.20
N ASP A 136 0.10 15.51 5.10
CA ASP A 136 0.28 16.35 6.27
C ASP A 136 1.74 16.85 6.33
N GLY A 137 2.08 17.79 5.44
CA GLY A 137 3.46 18.24 5.25
C GLY A 137 4.36 17.10 4.74
N GLU A 138 5.35 16.70 5.55
CA GLU A 138 6.22 15.55 5.31
C GLU A 138 5.66 14.23 5.85
N TRP A 139 4.50 14.27 6.52
CA TRP A 139 3.83 13.13 7.07
C TRP A 139 2.66 12.70 6.19
N THR A 140 2.28 11.44 6.32
CA THR A 140 0.99 10.92 5.85
C THR A 140 0.03 10.93 7.03
N GLY A 141 -0.95 11.83 7.03
CA GLY A 141 -2.05 11.80 7.96
C GLY A 141 -2.99 10.64 7.64
N PHE A 142 -3.48 9.95 8.66
CA PHE A 142 -4.49 8.90 8.52
C PHE A 142 -5.67 9.15 9.45
N SER A 143 -6.85 8.73 9.00
CA SER A 143 -8.03 8.60 9.84
C SER A 143 -8.85 7.43 9.34
N GLY A 144 -9.35 6.60 10.24
CA GLY A 144 -10.10 5.44 9.81
C GLY A 144 -10.74 4.69 10.95
N GLY A 145 -11.39 3.59 10.58
CA GLY A 145 -11.98 2.67 11.53
C GLY A 145 -12.01 1.25 11.00
N ALA A 146 -12.29 0.35 11.94
CA ALA A 146 -12.48 -1.08 11.71
C ALA A 146 -13.26 -1.65 12.90
N SER A 147 -13.55 -2.95 12.89
CA SER A 147 -14.04 -3.66 14.07
C SER A 147 -13.19 -4.88 14.38
N VAL A 148 -13.01 -5.18 15.67
CA VAL A 148 -12.33 -6.39 16.15
C VAL A 148 -13.25 -7.04 17.18
N LYS A 149 -13.63 -8.30 16.98
CA LYS A 149 -14.61 -9.00 17.84
C LYS A 149 -15.88 -8.15 18.09
N ASP A 150 -16.41 -7.56 17.01
CA ASP A 150 -17.57 -6.67 17.00
C ASP A 150 -17.44 -5.36 17.82
N ILE A 151 -16.22 -5.03 18.25
CA ILE A 151 -15.92 -3.75 18.90
C ILE A 151 -15.50 -2.77 17.81
N PRO A 152 -16.29 -1.70 17.55
CA PRO A 152 -15.90 -0.67 16.60
C PRO A 152 -14.73 0.15 17.16
N LEU A 153 -13.72 0.32 16.32
CA LEU A 153 -12.49 1.06 16.57
C LEU A 153 -12.41 2.25 15.61
N LYS A 154 -11.94 3.39 16.12
CA LYS A 154 -11.54 4.54 15.31
C LYS A 154 -10.16 5.00 15.72
N ALA A 155 -9.37 5.42 14.76
CA ALA A 155 -8.06 5.99 15.01
C ALA A 155 -7.77 7.13 14.04
N ALA A 156 -7.05 8.13 14.50
CA ALA A 156 -6.50 9.18 13.67
C ALA A 156 -5.12 9.57 14.16
N GLY A 157 -4.26 9.94 13.23
CA GLY A 157 -2.87 10.26 13.51
C GLY A 157 -2.11 10.57 12.24
N ARG A 158 -0.79 10.43 12.31
CA ARG A 158 0.08 10.61 11.16
C ARG A 158 1.28 9.67 11.23
N VAL A 159 1.80 9.30 10.07
CA VAL A 159 2.93 8.38 9.92
C VAL A 159 3.98 8.97 8.99
N LYS A 160 5.25 8.73 9.31
CA LYS A 160 6.39 9.10 8.48
C LYS A 160 7.35 7.93 8.37
N ALA A 161 7.75 7.58 7.16
CA ALA A 161 8.75 6.57 6.88
C ALA A 161 10.04 7.25 6.38
N VAL A 162 11.12 7.15 7.16
CA VAL A 162 12.43 7.74 6.82
C VAL A 162 13.51 6.70 7.06
N LYS A 163 14.30 6.40 6.01
CA LYS A 163 15.51 5.55 6.11
C LYS A 163 15.28 4.22 6.88
N GLY A 164 14.15 3.55 6.65
CA GLY A 164 13.82 2.27 7.30
C GLY A 164 13.17 2.36 8.68
N THR A 165 13.03 3.56 9.25
CA THR A 165 12.26 3.80 10.47
C THR A 165 10.87 4.34 10.11
N THR A 166 9.84 3.74 10.71
CA THR A 166 8.46 4.23 10.63
C THR A 166 8.07 4.82 11.97
N THR A 167 7.81 6.12 12.00
CA THR A 167 7.27 6.80 13.19
C THR A 167 5.78 7.03 13.00
N VAL A 168 4.99 6.64 13.99
CA VAL A 168 3.54 6.86 14.04
C VAL A 168 3.23 7.77 15.22
N GLU A 169 2.57 8.89 14.96
CA GLU A 169 1.97 9.73 15.99
C GLU A 169 0.47 9.49 16.00
N LEU A 170 0.00 8.78 17.02
CA LEU A 170 -1.41 8.51 17.24
C LEU A 170 -2.03 9.69 17.98
N ALA A 171 -2.82 10.50 17.27
CA ALA A 171 -3.50 11.65 17.84
C ALA A 171 -4.76 11.24 18.63
N SER A 172 -5.46 10.20 18.17
CA SER A 172 -6.61 9.62 18.86
C SER A 172 -6.78 8.14 18.51
N GLY A 173 -7.27 7.38 19.47
CA GLY A 173 -7.70 6.00 19.29
C GLY A 173 -8.86 5.74 20.23
N GLU A 174 -9.96 5.20 19.72
CA GLU A 174 -11.19 5.00 20.48
C GLU A 174 -11.81 3.64 20.16
N ALA A 175 -12.37 3.01 21.19
CA ALA A 175 -13.10 1.75 21.10
C ALA A 175 -14.42 1.87 21.89
N THR A 176 -15.51 1.32 21.37
CA THR A 176 -16.78 1.26 22.13
C THR A 176 -17.12 -0.17 22.49
N ILE A 177 -17.00 -0.53 23.76
CA ILE A 177 -17.22 -1.88 24.27
C ILE A 177 -18.53 -1.88 25.06
N ARG A 178 -19.58 -2.52 24.52
CA ARG A 178 -20.90 -2.60 25.18
C ARG A 178 -21.43 -1.23 25.63
N GLY A 179 -21.23 -0.19 24.81
CA GLY A 179 -21.65 1.18 25.09
C GLY A 179 -20.65 2.01 25.91
N ILE A 180 -19.55 1.42 26.39
CA ILE A 180 -18.51 2.13 27.15
C ILE A 180 -17.39 2.56 26.18
N LYS A 181 -17.13 3.87 26.12
CA LYS A 181 -16.04 4.44 25.33
C LYS A 181 -14.71 4.29 26.08
N ALA A 182 -13.77 3.57 25.47
CA ALA A 182 -12.36 3.60 25.81
C ALA A 182 -11.62 4.48 24.81
N ALA A 183 -10.71 5.32 25.28
CA ALA A 183 -9.92 6.20 24.43
C ALA A 183 -8.48 6.30 24.92
N VAL A 184 -7.55 6.54 24.00
CA VAL A 184 -6.16 6.88 24.37
C VAL A 184 -6.18 8.23 25.10
N ALA A 185 -5.52 8.29 26.27
CA ALA A 185 -5.58 9.45 27.16
C ALA A 185 -4.91 10.72 26.59
N GLN A 186 -3.87 10.54 25.77
CA GLN A 186 -3.14 11.62 25.12
C GLN A 186 -2.45 11.13 23.84
N ALA A 187 -2.00 12.06 23.00
CA ALA A 187 -1.24 11.70 21.80
C ALA A 187 -0.03 10.84 22.14
N SER A 188 0.21 9.79 21.36
CA SER A 188 1.26 8.79 21.62
C SER A 188 2.14 8.59 20.39
N THR A 189 3.44 8.40 20.61
CA THR A 189 4.42 8.16 19.53
C THR A 189 4.89 6.71 19.58
N ILE A 190 4.84 6.03 18.44
CA ILE A 190 5.31 4.66 18.24
C ILE A 190 6.44 4.73 17.21
N ASN A 191 7.61 4.18 17.54
CA ASN A 191 8.72 4.06 16.62
C ASN A 191 8.90 2.60 16.24
N ILE A 192 8.83 2.30 14.95
CA ILE A 192 9.03 0.95 14.41
C ILE A 192 10.33 0.99 13.63
N ALA A 193 11.31 0.23 14.09
CA ALA A 193 12.60 0.06 13.43
C ALA A 193 12.83 -1.43 13.17
N ASN A 194 13.20 -1.80 11.94
CA ASN A 194 13.49 -3.19 11.55
C ASN A 194 12.36 -4.20 11.86
N GLY A 195 11.10 -3.76 11.85
CA GLY A 195 9.96 -4.64 12.16
C GLY A 195 9.75 -4.92 13.66
N VAL A 196 10.46 -4.23 14.54
CA VAL A 196 10.27 -4.28 15.99
C VAL A 196 9.77 -2.92 16.48
N THR A 197 8.75 -2.95 17.35
CA THR A 197 8.16 -1.79 18.06
C THR A 197 8.86 -1.54 19.37
#